data_AF-A0AAU7EQM0-F1
#
_entry.id   AF-A0AAU7EQM0-F1
#
_cell.length_a   1.000
_cell.length_b   1.000
_cell.length_c   1.000
_cell.angle_alpha   90.00
_cell.angle_beta   90.00
_cell.angle_gamma   90.00
#
_symmetry.space_group_name_H-M   'P 1'
#
loop_
_entity.id
_entity.type
_entity.pdbx_description
1 polymer ?
#
loop_
_entity_poly.entity_id
_entity_poly.type
_entity_poly.pdbx_seq_one_letter_code
_entity_poly.pdbx_strand_id
1 'polypeptide(L)'
;MYIIADVHANLPALQVVLDSIPTTADIVCAGDLLGYYTEPNEVCQLLRERQVHCIKGNHDKYVLGELSYSDSRESKYRIQDTRESLTQQNLEWLSSLPDTIELRFTGDENGTPVGASLYIAHGSPQNAEEYIYKDTQIGFVWPDATDYLVLGHTHHPMRRPAEKGIIVNPGSVGQARDRTPGACYASIDPLSGTVEFFRAAYDIDAYKNKLRDVGIQEAMIEILTRTA
;
A
#
# COMPACT_ATOMS: atom_id res chain seq x y z
N MET A 1 -6.33 0.86 14.31
CA MET A 1 -6.68 0.90 12.86
C MET A 1 -5.78 -0.07 12.09
N TYR A 2 -6.09 -0.35 10.83
CA TYR A 2 -5.25 -1.18 9.96
C TYR A 2 -4.65 -0.36 8.82
N ILE A 3 -3.47 -0.78 8.37
CA ILE A 3 -2.70 -0.17 7.30
C ILE A 3 -2.41 -1.24 6.26
N ILE A 4 -2.73 -0.94 5.00
CA ILE A 4 -2.36 -1.72 3.83
C ILE A 4 -1.56 -0.85 2.85
N ALA A 5 -0.85 -1.46 1.90
CA ALA A 5 -0.15 -0.77 0.81
C ALA A 5 0.14 -1.74 -0.33
N ASP A 6 0.52 -1.21 -1.50
CA ASP A 6 1.10 -1.95 -2.62
C ASP A 6 0.21 -3.14 -3.03
N VAL A 7 -1.07 -2.86 -3.30
CA VAL A 7 -2.10 -3.85 -3.67
C VAL A 7 -1.91 -4.35 -5.11
N HIS A 8 -1.48 -3.46 -6.00
CA HIS A 8 -1.07 -3.80 -7.37
C HIS A 8 -2.06 -4.63 -8.17
N ALA A 9 -3.35 -4.27 -8.14
CA ALA A 9 -4.40 -5.01 -8.85
C ALA A 9 -4.47 -6.51 -8.49
N ASN A 10 -3.92 -6.94 -7.34
CA ASN A 10 -4.00 -8.31 -6.85
C ASN A 10 -5.27 -8.50 -6.02
N LEU A 11 -6.38 -8.73 -6.72
CA LEU A 11 -7.70 -8.89 -6.10
C LEU A 11 -7.76 -10.05 -5.08
N PRO A 12 -7.24 -11.26 -5.35
CA PRO A 12 -7.29 -12.36 -4.36
C PRO A 12 -6.58 -12.03 -3.06
N ALA A 13 -5.41 -11.38 -3.13
CA ALA A 13 -4.68 -10.96 -1.94
C ALA A 13 -5.44 -9.88 -1.15
N LEU A 14 -5.99 -8.87 -1.85
CA LEU A 14 -6.78 -7.82 -1.22
C LEU A 14 -8.01 -8.39 -0.50
N GLN A 15 -8.74 -9.30 -1.16
CA GLN A 15 -9.95 -9.91 -0.61
C GLN A 15 -9.65 -10.61 0.73
N VAL A 16 -8.63 -11.46 0.79
CA VAL A 16 -8.28 -12.16 2.03
C VAL A 16 -7.84 -11.19 3.13
N VAL A 17 -7.07 -10.14 2.80
CA VAL A 17 -6.67 -9.12 3.79
C VAL A 17 -7.89 -8.42 4.36
N LEU A 18 -8.80 -7.94 3.51
CA LEU A 18 -9.99 -7.22 3.97
C LEU A 18 -10.91 -8.17 4.74
N ASP A 19 -11.06 -9.43 4.34
CA ASP A 19 -11.87 -10.41 5.09
C ASP A 19 -11.27 -10.77 6.45
N SER A 20 -9.96 -10.61 6.61
CA SER A 20 -9.25 -10.80 7.89
C SER A 20 -9.35 -9.59 8.83
N ILE A 21 -9.82 -8.44 8.34
CA ILE A 21 -9.95 -7.21 9.11
C ILE A 21 -11.41 -7.04 9.57
N PRO A 22 -11.68 -6.76 10.86
CA PRO A 22 -13.04 -6.49 11.33
C PRO A 22 -13.72 -5.38 10.53
N THR A 23 -14.98 -5.56 10.15
CA THR A 23 -15.74 -4.60 9.34
C THR A 23 -15.95 -3.24 10.03
N THR A 24 -15.73 -3.16 11.34
CA THR A 24 -15.82 -1.94 12.14
C THR A 24 -14.49 -1.19 12.26
N ALA A 25 -13.39 -1.74 11.74
CA ALA A 25 -12.08 -1.14 11.87
C ALA A 25 -11.83 -0.14 10.74
N ASP A 26 -11.23 1.01 11.07
CA ASP A 26 -10.72 1.94 10.07
C ASP A 26 -9.51 1.33 9.35
N ILE A 27 -9.46 1.53 8.04
CA ILE A 27 -8.38 1.04 7.17
C ILE A 27 -7.85 2.20 6.32
N VAL A 28 -6.53 2.34 6.28
CA VAL A 28 -5.84 3.25 5.38
C VAL A 28 -4.95 2.47 4.40
N CYS A 29 -4.91 2.89 3.14
CA CYS A 29 -4.05 2.33 2.10
C CYS A 29 -2.99 3.35 1.68
N ALA A 30 -1.71 3.01 1.85
CA ALA A 30 -0.57 3.85 1.48
C ALA A 30 -0.22 3.80 -0.03
N GLY A 31 -1.24 3.64 -0.88
CA GLY A 31 -1.10 3.70 -2.35
C GLY A 31 -0.64 2.43 -3.04
N ASP A 32 -0.42 2.59 -4.35
CA ASP A 32 -0.15 1.53 -5.32
C ASP A 32 -1.27 0.50 -5.35
N LEU A 33 -2.47 1.02 -5.62
CA LEU A 33 -3.67 0.22 -5.77
C LEU A 33 -3.60 -0.62 -7.04
N LEU A 34 -3.00 -0.06 -8.09
CA LEU A 34 -2.94 -0.61 -9.43
C LEU A 34 -1.52 -0.96 -9.90
N GLY A 35 -1.43 -1.44 -11.13
CA GLY A 35 -0.19 -1.83 -11.79
C GLY A 35 0.19 -3.29 -11.55
N TYR A 36 1.13 -3.81 -12.35
CA TYR A 36 1.58 -5.21 -12.40
C TYR A 36 0.53 -6.23 -12.82
N TYR A 37 -0.56 -6.37 -12.05
CA TYR A 37 -1.51 -7.46 -12.22
C TYR A 37 -2.81 -7.02 -12.89
N THR A 38 -3.87 -7.81 -12.80
CA THR A 38 -4.89 -7.88 -13.86
C THR A 38 -6.28 -7.42 -13.46
N GLU A 39 -6.51 -7.07 -12.20
CA GLU A 39 -7.84 -6.76 -11.65
C GLU A 39 -7.97 -5.32 -11.10
N PRO A 40 -7.62 -4.28 -11.87
CA PRO A 40 -7.63 -2.91 -11.37
C PRO A 40 -9.03 -2.41 -11.03
N ASN A 41 -10.07 -2.78 -11.80
CA ASN A 41 -11.42 -2.30 -11.56
C ASN A 41 -12.05 -2.91 -10.31
N GLU A 42 -11.85 -4.22 -10.12
CA GLU A 42 -12.34 -4.96 -8.98
C GLU A 42 -11.63 -4.51 -7.69
N VAL A 43 -10.33 -4.22 -7.75
CA VAL A 43 -9.59 -3.62 -6.63
C VAL A 43 -10.16 -2.25 -6.27
N CYS A 44 -10.35 -1.35 -7.24
CA CYS A 44 -10.96 -0.04 -6.99
C CYS A 44 -12.37 -0.17 -6.38
N GLN A 45 -13.18 -1.09 -6.91
CA GLN A 45 -14.53 -1.34 -6.39
C GLN A 45 -14.49 -1.83 -4.94
N LEU A 46 -13.69 -2.85 -4.65
CA LEU A 46 -13.62 -3.46 -3.33
C LEU A 46 -13.10 -2.48 -2.27
N LEU A 47 -12.10 -1.65 -2.61
CA LEU A 47 -11.59 -0.61 -1.70
C LEU A 47 -12.67 0.42 -1.35
N ARG A 48 -13.50 0.83 -2.32
CA ARG A 48 -14.64 1.73 -2.08
C ARG A 48 -15.73 1.09 -1.23
N GLU A 49 -16.11 -0.14 -1.55
CA GLU A 49 -17.14 -0.89 -0.80
C GLU A 49 -16.74 -1.08 0.65
N ARG A 50 -15.45 -1.34 0.90
CA ARG A 50 -14.87 -1.49 2.23
C ARG A 50 -14.46 -0.17 2.89
N GLN A 51 -14.78 0.97 2.26
CA GLN A 51 -14.53 2.33 2.76
C GLN A 51 -13.08 2.56 3.18
N VAL A 52 -12.13 1.99 2.44
CA VAL A 52 -10.70 2.15 2.72
C VAL A 52 -10.24 3.56 2.33
N HIS A 53 -9.62 4.27 3.27
CA HIS A 53 -9.03 5.58 2.99
C HIS A 53 -7.73 5.40 2.21
N CYS A 54 -7.73 5.71 0.92
CA CYS A 54 -6.58 5.47 0.05
C CYS A 54 -5.86 6.77 -0.30
N ILE A 55 -4.53 6.72 -0.40
CA ILE A 55 -3.73 7.71 -1.14
C ILE A 55 -3.29 7.13 -2.48
N LYS A 56 -2.78 7.97 -3.38
CA LYS A 56 -2.13 7.54 -4.62
C LYS A 56 -0.68 7.11 -4.37
N GLY A 57 -0.29 5.96 -4.91
CA GLY A 57 1.10 5.57 -5.07
C GLY A 57 1.68 5.99 -6.41
N ASN A 58 2.95 5.67 -6.68
CA ASN A 58 3.58 6.06 -7.94
C ASN A 58 2.96 5.32 -9.15
N HIS A 59 2.52 4.07 -8.98
CA HIS A 59 1.83 3.34 -10.05
C HIS A 59 0.48 3.97 -10.40
N ASP A 60 -0.29 4.36 -9.39
CA ASP A 60 -1.56 5.06 -9.59
C ASP A 60 -1.33 6.38 -10.33
N LYS A 61 -0.28 7.12 -9.95
CA LYS A 61 0.13 8.37 -10.61
C LYS A 61 0.61 8.16 -12.05
N TYR A 62 1.30 7.07 -12.37
CA TYR A 62 1.63 6.75 -13.78
C TYR A 62 0.37 6.48 -14.60
N VAL A 63 -0.59 5.73 -14.04
CA VAL A 63 -1.89 5.43 -14.67
C VAL A 63 -2.71 6.70 -14.86
N LEU A 64 -2.64 7.67 -13.96
CA LEU A 64 -3.30 8.98 -14.12
C LEU A 64 -2.54 9.95 -15.03
N GLY A 65 -1.27 9.69 -15.32
CA GLY A 65 -0.41 10.59 -16.12
C GLY A 65 0.15 11.76 -15.31
N GLU A 66 0.11 11.67 -13.99
CA GLU A 66 0.67 12.65 -13.06
C GLU A 66 2.20 12.49 -12.91
N LEU A 67 2.72 11.28 -13.15
CA LEU A 67 4.15 10.99 -13.20
C LEU A 67 4.54 10.42 -14.57
N SER A 68 5.74 10.77 -15.03
CA SER A 68 6.34 10.17 -16.20
C SER A 68 6.99 8.83 -15.87
N TYR A 69 7.15 7.99 -16.88
CA TYR A 69 7.76 6.67 -16.75
C TYR A 69 8.53 6.33 -18.03
N SER A 70 9.49 5.41 -17.91
CA SER A 70 10.27 4.91 -19.05
C SER A 70 9.54 3.80 -19.79
N ASP A 71 9.90 3.57 -21.06
CA ASP A 71 9.38 2.44 -21.85
C ASP A 71 9.60 1.08 -21.16
N SER A 72 10.71 0.94 -20.42
CA SER A 72 11.01 -0.26 -19.63
C SER A 72 10.03 -0.49 -18.48
N ARG A 73 9.39 0.56 -17.97
CA ARG A 73 8.37 0.48 -16.91
C ARG A 73 6.98 0.18 -17.49
N GLU A 74 6.67 0.66 -18.70
CA GLU A 74 5.37 0.45 -19.35
C GLU A 74 4.94 -1.02 -19.33
N SER A 75 5.73 -1.91 -19.95
CA SER A 75 5.38 -3.33 -20.05
C SER A 75 5.33 -4.05 -18.71
N LYS A 76 6.19 -3.66 -17.75
CA LYS A 76 6.29 -4.29 -16.44
C LYS A 76 5.14 -3.89 -15.53
N TYR A 77 4.76 -2.61 -15.58
CA TYR A 77 3.77 -2.01 -14.69
C TYR A 77 2.37 -2.00 -15.31
N ARG A 78 2.26 -2.30 -16.61
CA ARG A 78 1.01 -2.36 -17.38
C ARG A 78 0.23 -1.06 -17.32
N ILE A 79 0.92 0.06 -17.52
CA ILE A 79 0.37 1.39 -17.24
C ILE A 79 -0.75 1.74 -18.22
N GLN A 80 -0.49 1.61 -19.53
CA GLN A 80 -1.48 1.88 -20.58
C GLN A 80 -2.61 0.87 -20.55
N ASP A 81 -2.31 -0.44 -20.50
CA ASP A 81 -3.32 -1.49 -20.34
C ASP A 81 -4.27 -1.21 -19.18
N THR A 82 -3.70 -0.85 -18.01
CA THR A 82 -4.48 -0.52 -16.82
C THR A 82 -5.35 0.69 -17.08
N ARG A 83 -4.78 1.80 -17.58
CA ARG A 83 -5.51 3.04 -17.89
C ARG A 83 -6.67 2.79 -18.85
N GLU A 84 -6.46 2.05 -19.92
CA GLU A 84 -7.47 1.75 -20.94
C GLU A 84 -8.57 0.82 -20.43
N SER A 85 -8.23 -0.07 -19.49
CA SER A 85 -9.19 -1.00 -18.89
C SER A 85 -10.08 -0.36 -17.81
N LEU A 86 -9.64 0.75 -17.19
CA LEU A 86 -10.37 1.38 -16.10
C LEU A 86 -11.73 1.89 -16.57
N THR A 87 -12.77 1.59 -15.79
CA THR A 87 -14.06 2.25 -15.97
C THR A 87 -13.95 3.73 -15.66
N GLN A 88 -14.79 4.55 -16.30
CA GLN A 88 -14.83 6.00 -16.04
C GLN A 88 -15.01 6.32 -14.55
N GLN A 89 -15.88 5.58 -13.86
CA GLN A 89 -16.12 5.74 -12.42
C GLN A 89 -14.85 5.47 -11.59
N ASN A 90 -14.08 4.45 -11.95
CA ASN A 90 -12.84 4.11 -11.25
C ASN A 90 -11.72 5.11 -11.55
N LEU A 91 -11.64 5.60 -12.79
CA LEU A 91 -10.69 6.64 -13.16
C LEU A 91 -10.96 7.95 -12.41
N GLU A 92 -12.22 8.37 -12.32
CA GLU A 92 -12.65 9.56 -11.57
C GLU A 92 -12.35 9.41 -10.08
N TRP A 93 -12.68 8.25 -9.51
CA TRP A 93 -12.37 7.96 -8.11
C TRP A 93 -10.87 7.96 -7.84
N LEU A 94 -10.07 7.27 -8.66
CA LEU A 94 -8.61 7.22 -8.52
C LEU A 94 -8.00 8.63 -8.61
N SER A 95 -8.48 9.44 -9.55
CA SER A 95 -8.06 10.84 -9.72
C SER A 95 -8.37 11.70 -8.48
N SER A 96 -9.46 11.39 -7.78
CA SER A 96 -9.90 12.12 -6.58
C SER A 96 -9.12 11.79 -5.32
N LEU A 97 -8.35 10.68 -5.31
CA LEU A 97 -7.58 10.28 -4.14
C LEU A 97 -6.49 11.31 -3.84
N PRO A 98 -6.25 11.62 -2.56
CA PRO A 98 -5.18 12.51 -2.16
C PRO A 98 -3.80 11.85 -2.33
N ASP A 99 -2.75 12.66 -2.33
CA ASP A 99 -1.37 12.18 -2.30
C ASP A 99 -0.93 11.74 -0.91
N THR A 100 -1.50 12.36 0.12
CA THR A 100 -1.19 12.11 1.52
C THR A 100 -2.43 12.21 2.39
N ILE A 101 -2.40 11.57 3.56
CA ILE A 101 -3.45 11.67 4.58
C ILE A 101 -2.78 12.00 5.91
N GLU A 102 -3.36 12.92 6.66
CA GLU A 102 -2.98 13.21 8.04
C GLU A 102 -4.11 12.81 8.98
N LEU A 103 -3.80 11.99 9.99
CA LEU A 103 -4.75 11.57 11.01
C LEU A 103 -4.25 12.01 12.38
N ARG A 104 -5.15 12.52 13.22
CA ARG A 104 -4.86 12.91 14.59
C ARG A 104 -5.78 12.13 15.53
N PHE A 105 -5.19 11.56 16.55
CA PHE A 105 -5.84 10.74 17.56
C PHE A 105 -5.69 11.41 18.91
N THR A 106 -6.76 11.40 19.68
CA THR A 106 -6.78 11.83 21.06
C THR A 106 -7.44 10.75 21.90
N GLY A 107 -6.92 10.50 23.09
CA GLY A 107 -7.51 9.58 24.03
C GLY A 107 -7.09 9.92 25.45
N ASP A 108 -7.49 9.07 26.39
CA ASP A 108 -7.14 9.20 27.80
C ASP A 108 -6.52 7.88 28.29
N GLU A 109 -5.26 7.94 28.72
CA GLU A 109 -4.60 6.81 29.38
C GLU A 109 -4.49 7.11 30.88
N ASN A 110 -5.17 6.31 31.71
CA ASN A 110 -5.22 6.51 33.16
C ASN A 110 -5.68 7.94 33.58
N GLY A 111 -6.57 8.55 32.80
CA GLY A 111 -7.06 9.93 33.03
C GLY A 111 -6.09 11.03 32.60
N THR A 112 -5.00 10.70 31.89
CA THR A 112 -4.10 11.66 31.25
C THR A 112 -4.42 11.75 29.76
N PRO A 113 -4.70 12.95 29.23
CA PRO A 113 -4.87 13.13 27.80
C PRO A 113 -3.61 12.74 27.03
N VAL A 114 -3.76 11.82 26.09
CA VAL A 114 -2.72 11.38 25.17
C VAL A 114 -3.15 11.71 23.74
N GLY A 115 -2.18 12.12 22.92
CA GLY A 115 -2.39 12.43 21.51
C GLY A 115 -1.36 11.72 20.66
N ALA A 116 -1.75 11.36 19.44
CA ALA A 116 -0.84 10.81 18.45
C ALA A 116 -1.23 11.29 17.04
N SER A 117 -0.26 11.43 16.16
CA SER A 117 -0.49 11.80 14.77
C SER A 117 0.19 10.87 13.78
N LEU A 118 -0.53 10.57 12.71
CA LEU A 118 -0.06 9.76 11.59
C LEU A 118 -0.01 10.63 10.33
N TYR A 119 1.07 10.51 9.58
CA TYR A 119 1.19 11.02 8.22
C TYR A 119 1.36 9.84 7.27
N ILE A 120 0.50 9.72 6.27
CA ILE A 120 0.52 8.64 5.29
C ILE A 120 1.00 9.20 3.96
N ALA A 121 2.09 8.63 3.44
CA ALA A 121 2.64 8.88 2.10
C ALA A 121 3.01 7.54 1.46
N HIS A 122 3.21 7.51 0.15
CA HIS A 122 3.56 6.26 -0.52
C HIS A 122 5.08 5.97 -0.46
N GLY A 123 5.91 6.85 -1.03
CA GLY A 123 7.37 6.77 -0.99
C GLY A 123 7.93 7.52 0.21
N SER A 124 8.52 8.69 -0.02
CA SER A 124 8.75 9.71 1.02
C SER A 124 7.64 10.76 1.01
N PRO A 125 7.52 11.62 2.04
CA PRO A 125 6.48 12.66 2.10
C PRO A 125 6.47 13.62 0.90
N GLN A 126 7.60 13.78 0.20
CA GLN A 126 7.77 14.69 -0.93
C GLN A 126 7.88 13.97 -2.26
N ASN A 127 8.14 12.65 -2.26
CA ASN A 127 8.39 11.90 -3.48
C ASN A 127 7.85 10.47 -3.39
N ALA A 128 6.78 10.19 -4.14
CA ALA A 128 6.19 8.85 -4.21
C ALA A 128 7.14 7.80 -4.80
N GLU A 129 8.20 8.17 -5.52
CA GLU A 129 9.15 7.22 -6.11
C GLU A 129 10.37 6.91 -5.19
N GLU A 130 10.49 7.58 -4.05
CA GLU A 130 11.65 7.42 -3.15
C GLU A 130 11.51 6.19 -2.24
N TYR A 131 12.48 5.28 -2.30
CA TYR A 131 12.50 4.06 -1.50
C TYR A 131 13.15 4.29 -0.12
N ILE A 132 12.37 4.09 0.93
CA ILE A 132 12.83 4.18 2.32
C ILE A 132 12.91 2.77 2.95
N TYR A 133 14.09 2.15 2.86
CA TYR A 133 14.41 0.89 3.52
C TYR A 133 14.90 1.11 4.97
N LYS A 134 15.15 0.02 5.69
CA LYS A 134 15.60 0.03 7.10
C LYS A 134 16.90 0.80 7.33
N ASP A 135 17.76 0.85 6.32
CA ASP A 135 19.11 1.43 6.32
C ASP A 135 19.22 2.71 5.47
N THR A 136 18.14 3.13 4.79
CA THR A 136 18.11 4.38 4.04
C THR A 136 18.38 5.57 4.97
N GLN A 137 19.31 6.44 4.61
CA GLN A 137 19.50 7.71 5.31
C GLN A 137 18.32 8.64 5.01
N ILE A 138 17.70 9.20 6.06
CA ILE A 138 16.55 10.10 5.91
C ILE A 138 17.05 11.47 5.48
N GLY A 139 16.80 11.84 4.22
CA GLY A 139 17.14 13.16 3.66
C GLY A 139 15.93 14.07 3.42
N PHE A 140 14.71 13.54 3.56
CA PHE A 140 13.48 14.28 3.37
C PHE A 140 13.10 15.12 4.59
N VAL A 141 12.21 16.11 4.40
CA VAL A 141 11.68 16.90 5.51
C VAL A 141 10.58 16.11 6.22
N TRP A 142 10.80 15.78 7.49
CA TRP A 142 9.79 15.13 8.32
C TRP A 142 8.56 16.04 8.48
N PRO A 143 7.33 15.54 8.24
CA PRO A 143 6.12 16.35 8.39
C PRO A 143 5.93 16.87 9.82
N ASP A 144 5.44 18.09 9.96
CA ASP A 144 5.31 18.74 11.27
C ASP A 144 4.33 17.99 12.18
N ALA A 145 4.66 17.94 13.47
CA ALA A 145 3.84 17.32 14.50
C ALA A 145 3.33 15.93 14.10
N THR A 146 4.22 15.08 13.56
CA THR A 146 3.96 13.70 13.12
C THR A 146 4.73 12.70 13.98
N ASP A 147 4.01 11.84 14.69
CA ASP A 147 4.61 10.78 15.51
C ASP A 147 4.90 9.52 14.69
N TYR A 148 4.03 9.21 13.73
CA TYR A 148 4.14 8.03 12.87
C TYR A 148 4.08 8.41 11.40
N LEU A 149 5.14 8.08 10.65
CA LEU A 149 5.19 8.22 9.21
C LEU A 149 4.92 6.86 8.56
N VAL A 150 3.75 6.70 7.97
CA VAL A 150 3.33 5.47 7.28
C VAL A 150 3.70 5.57 5.80
N LEU A 151 4.49 4.61 5.32
CA LEU A 151 5.00 4.50 3.96
C LEU A 151 4.59 3.16 3.31
N GLY A 152 4.67 3.07 1.99
CA GLY A 152 4.51 1.85 1.17
C GLY A 152 5.76 1.63 0.30
N HIS A 153 5.57 1.31 -0.99
CA HIS A 153 6.56 1.36 -2.08
C HIS A 153 7.71 0.34 -2.04
N THR A 154 8.30 0.10 -0.87
CA THR A 154 9.38 -0.89 -0.74
C THR A 154 8.84 -2.32 -0.74
N HIS A 155 7.58 -2.53 -0.33
CA HIS A 155 6.95 -3.83 -0.12
C HIS A 155 7.60 -4.66 1.00
N HIS A 156 8.37 -4.02 1.89
CA HIS A 156 8.99 -4.67 3.04
C HIS A 156 8.33 -4.17 4.33
N PRO A 157 7.77 -5.07 5.17
CA PRO A 157 7.25 -4.66 6.46
C PRO A 157 8.38 -4.08 7.30
N MET A 158 8.13 -2.91 7.88
CA MET A 158 9.14 -2.18 8.65
C MET A 158 8.49 -1.39 9.76
N ARG A 159 9.07 -1.48 10.96
CA ARG A 159 8.87 -0.52 12.04
C ARG A 159 10.24 0.02 12.43
N ARG A 160 10.51 1.28 12.09
CA ARG A 160 11.83 1.88 12.23
C ARG A 160 11.75 3.17 13.06
N PRO A 161 12.35 3.22 14.25
CA PRO A 161 12.56 4.48 14.96
C PRO A 161 13.40 5.46 14.13
N ALA A 162 13.01 6.73 14.14
CA ALA A 162 13.71 7.87 13.56
C ALA A 162 13.84 8.97 14.62
N GLU A 163 14.59 10.02 14.31
CA GLU A 163 14.84 11.12 15.27
C GLU A 163 13.54 11.81 15.74
N LYS A 164 12.56 11.96 14.83
CA LYS A 164 11.32 12.71 15.09
C LYS A 164 10.07 11.85 15.28
N GLY A 165 10.20 10.52 15.24
CA GLY A 165 9.05 9.61 15.30
C GLY A 165 9.38 8.21 14.82
N ILE A 166 8.37 7.48 14.34
CA ILE A 166 8.51 6.09 13.88
C ILE A 166 8.03 5.99 12.44
N ILE A 167 8.86 5.39 11.58
CA ILE A 167 8.45 5.02 10.23
C ILE A 167 7.82 3.63 10.28
N VAL A 168 6.63 3.50 9.71
CA VAL A 168 5.91 2.23 9.57
C VAL A 168 5.71 1.96 8.09
N ASN A 169 6.05 0.75 7.63
CA ASN A 169 5.68 0.25 6.32
C ASN A 169 4.92 -1.07 6.53
N PRO A 170 3.67 -1.22 6.07
CA PRO A 170 2.88 -2.42 6.32
C PRO A 170 3.36 -3.63 5.51
N GLY A 171 4.36 -3.45 4.64
CA GLY A 171 4.70 -4.39 3.57
C GLY A 171 3.75 -4.20 2.39
N SER A 172 3.61 -5.25 1.59
CA SER A 172 2.73 -5.23 0.41
C SER A 172 1.65 -6.29 0.49
N VAL A 173 0.42 -5.87 0.18
CA VAL A 173 -0.72 -6.78 0.02
C VAL A 173 -0.52 -7.64 -1.23
N GLY A 174 -0.23 -7.02 -2.38
CA GLY A 174 -0.28 -7.70 -3.66
C GLY A 174 1.03 -8.32 -4.14
N GLN A 175 2.17 -7.86 -3.64
CA GLN A 175 3.49 -8.19 -4.18
C GLN A 175 4.59 -8.10 -3.11
N ALA A 176 4.46 -8.80 -1.98
CA ALA A 176 5.47 -8.80 -0.92
C ALA A 176 6.89 -9.13 -1.44
N ARG A 177 7.90 -8.35 -1.00
CA ARG A 177 9.30 -8.49 -1.46
C ARG A 177 10.27 -8.94 -0.37
N ASP A 178 9.78 -9.16 0.85
CA ASP A 178 10.57 -9.61 1.99
C ASP A 178 10.80 -11.13 2.03
N ARG A 179 10.52 -11.82 0.93
CA ARG A 179 10.70 -13.27 0.75
C ARG A 179 9.84 -14.13 1.70
N THR A 180 8.75 -13.56 2.19
CA THR A 180 7.73 -14.27 2.97
C THR A 180 6.44 -14.32 2.15
N PRO A 181 5.98 -15.51 1.71
CA PRO A 181 4.74 -15.63 0.93
C PRO A 181 3.51 -15.14 1.70
N GLY A 182 2.49 -14.72 0.95
CA GLY A 182 1.23 -14.22 1.47
C GLY A 182 1.17 -12.70 1.57
N ALA A 183 -0.06 -12.18 1.59
CA ALA A 183 -0.33 -10.75 1.65
C ALA A 183 0.11 -10.16 2.99
N CYS A 184 0.87 -9.07 2.96
CA CYS A 184 1.34 -8.36 4.15
C CYS A 184 0.46 -7.14 4.44
N TYR A 185 0.17 -6.92 5.71
CA TYR A 185 -0.46 -5.70 6.20
C TYR A 185 -0.11 -5.49 7.66
N ALA A 186 -0.51 -4.35 8.24
CA ALA A 186 -0.24 -4.04 9.64
C ALA A 186 -1.46 -3.51 10.39
N SER A 187 -1.47 -3.66 11.71
CA SER A 187 -2.28 -2.84 12.61
C SER A 187 -1.39 -1.78 13.26
N ILE A 188 -2.00 -0.65 13.60
CA ILE A 188 -1.39 0.33 14.50
C ILE A 188 -2.42 0.77 15.53
N ASP A 189 -1.98 0.81 16.78
CA ASP A 189 -2.59 1.60 17.84
C ASP A 189 -1.71 2.84 18.06
N PRO A 190 -2.13 4.01 17.56
CA PRO A 190 -1.35 5.24 17.65
C PRO A 190 -1.09 5.69 19.09
N LEU A 191 -2.01 5.40 20.01
CA LEU A 191 -1.93 5.89 21.40
C LEU A 191 -0.94 5.05 22.21
N SER A 192 -0.94 3.73 22.05
CA SER A 192 0.06 2.85 22.69
C SER A 192 1.37 2.71 21.90
N GLY A 193 1.35 3.07 20.61
CA GLY A 193 2.47 2.90 19.68
C GLY A 193 2.76 1.45 19.26
N THR A 194 1.79 0.57 19.53
CA THR A 194 1.84 -0.83 19.14
C THR A 194 1.61 -0.95 17.63
N VAL A 195 2.51 -1.68 16.96
CA VAL A 195 2.41 -1.99 15.53
C VAL A 195 2.60 -3.50 15.39
N GLU A 196 1.64 -4.17 14.77
CA GLU A 196 1.70 -5.61 14.51
C GLU A 196 1.62 -5.88 13.02
N PHE A 197 2.43 -6.82 12.53
CA PHE A 197 2.44 -7.22 11.12
C PHE A 197 1.72 -8.56 10.97
N PHE A 198 0.89 -8.64 9.93
CA PHE A 198 0.05 -9.80 9.66
C PHE A 198 0.37 -10.39 8.30
N ARG A 199 0.09 -11.69 8.17
CA ARG A 199 0.19 -12.44 6.92
C ARG A 199 -1.11 -13.16 6.62
N ALA A 200 -1.69 -12.81 5.49
CA ALA A 200 -2.89 -13.44 4.96
C ALA A 200 -2.51 -14.39 3.81
N ALA A 201 -2.81 -15.68 3.98
CA ALA A 201 -2.62 -16.67 2.94
C ALA A 201 -3.76 -16.62 1.93
N TYR A 202 -3.44 -16.58 0.64
CA TYR A 202 -4.41 -16.72 -0.46
C TYR A 202 -3.91 -17.80 -1.42
N ASP A 203 -4.75 -18.25 -2.36
CA ASP A 203 -4.36 -19.27 -3.34
C ASP A 203 -3.42 -18.66 -4.40
N ILE A 204 -2.14 -18.57 -4.03
CA ILE A 204 -1.08 -18.00 -4.86
C ILE A 204 -0.90 -18.83 -6.13
N ASP A 205 -1.01 -20.16 -6.08
CA ASP A 205 -0.81 -21.01 -7.24
C ASP A 205 -1.95 -20.87 -8.26
N ALA A 206 -3.21 -20.81 -7.81
CA ALA A 206 -4.33 -20.49 -8.68
C ALA A 206 -4.16 -19.09 -9.30
N TYR A 207 -3.72 -18.10 -8.52
CA TYR A 207 -3.48 -16.76 -9.04
C TYR A 207 -2.35 -16.72 -10.07
N LYS A 208 -1.23 -17.40 -9.82
CA LYS A 208 -0.12 -17.52 -10.78
C LYS A 208 -0.58 -18.14 -12.10
N ASN A 209 -1.39 -19.19 -12.05
CA ASN A 209 -1.94 -19.80 -13.27
C ASN A 209 -2.81 -18.82 -14.04
N LYS A 210 -3.72 -18.10 -13.35
CA LYS A 210 -4.52 -17.02 -13.97
C LYS A 210 -3.63 -15.95 -14.63
N LEU A 211 -2.56 -15.52 -13.97
CA LEU A 211 -1.62 -14.53 -14.50
C LEU A 211 -0.88 -15.05 -15.75
N ARG A 212 -0.52 -16.33 -15.79
CA ARG A 212 0.09 -16.95 -16.99
C ARG A 212 -0.88 -17.02 -18.15
N ASP A 213 -2.14 -17.38 -17.90
CA ASP A 213 -3.17 -17.50 -18.94
C ASP A 213 -3.42 -16.16 -19.64
N VAL A 214 -3.24 -15.04 -18.94
CA VAL A 214 -3.37 -13.68 -19.50
C VAL A 214 -2.03 -13.05 -19.91
N GLY A 215 -0.95 -13.83 -19.93
CA GLY A 215 0.33 -13.44 -20.51
C GLY A 215 1.20 -12.53 -19.65
N ILE A 216 1.02 -12.51 -18.33
CA ILE A 216 1.90 -11.76 -17.43
C ILE A 216 3.30 -12.34 -17.46
N GLN A 217 4.31 -11.48 -17.46
CA GLN A 217 5.72 -11.88 -17.49
C GLN A 217 6.05 -12.75 -16.28
N GLU A 218 6.67 -13.92 -16.51
CA GLU A 218 7.00 -14.88 -15.44
C GLU A 218 7.82 -14.24 -14.32
N ALA A 219 8.71 -13.30 -14.65
CA ALA A 219 9.49 -12.55 -13.66
C ALA A 219 8.63 -11.79 -12.63
N MET A 220 7.42 -11.34 -12.99
CA MET A 220 6.47 -10.68 -12.09
C MET A 220 5.62 -11.69 -11.30
N ILE A 221 5.32 -12.83 -11.91
CA ILE A 221 4.61 -13.96 -11.29
C ILE A 221 5.47 -14.60 -10.19
N GLU A 222 6.76 -14.80 -10.46
CA GLU A 222 7.71 -15.40 -9.52
C GLU A 222 7.85 -14.60 -8.23
N ILE A 223 7.65 -13.27 -8.26
CA ILE A 223 7.73 -12.41 -7.06
C ILE A 223 6.79 -12.92 -5.96
N LEU A 224 5.60 -13.41 -6.32
CA LEU A 224 4.57 -13.87 -5.39
C LEU A 224 5.01 -15.06 -4.52
N THR A 225 6.03 -15.81 -4.96
CA THR A 225 6.51 -17.02 -4.27
C THR A 225 8.00 -16.97 -3.91
N ARG A 226 8.65 -15.79 -4.01
CA ARG A 226 10.07 -15.68 -3.62
C ARG A 226 10.22 -16.02 -2.14
N THR A 227 11.11 -16.96 -1.86
CA THR A 227 11.51 -17.35 -0.51
C THR A 227 13.02 -17.14 -0.33
N ALA A 228 13.47 -17.12 0.93
CA ALA A 228 14.84 -16.75 1.32
C ALA A 228 15.91 -17.70 0.77
#